data_AF-A0A2S3X5H2-F1
#
_entry.id   AF-A0A2S3X5H2-F1
#
_cell.length_a   1.000
_cell.length_b   1.000
_cell.length_c   1.000
_cell.angle_alpha   90.00
_cell.angle_beta   90.00
_cell.angle_gamma   90.00
#
_symmetry.space_group_name_H-M   'P 1'
#
loop_
_entity.id
_entity.type
_entity.pdbx_description
1 polymer ?
#
loop_
_entity_poly.entity_id
_entity_poly.type
_entity_poly.pdbx_seq_one_letter_code
_entity_poly.pdbx_strand_id
1 'polypeptide(L)'
;MSTLINGVDLDAVLLEAINAAKIIIQSDWPVIRAEVESLGRGMARDMMFLHQQHQDGSLSDHDIGLFLDDQKIVARLRLRSIAIVTLQLAEAILNAMTAVFRSAIYRALGCAVQ
;
A
#
# COMPACT_ATOMS: atom_id res chain seq x y z
N MET A 1 -3.78 34.09 -4.17
CA MET A 1 -2.66 34.94 -4.62
C MET A 1 -1.47 34.00 -4.76
N SER A 2 -1.02 33.76 -5.99
CA SER A 2 0.12 32.87 -6.25
C SER A 2 1.39 33.47 -5.67
N THR A 3 2.12 32.66 -4.91
CA THR A 3 3.42 33.06 -4.35
C THR A 3 4.49 32.75 -5.39
N LEU A 4 4.95 33.79 -6.08
CA LEU A 4 5.96 33.72 -7.13
C LEU A 4 7.35 34.05 -6.57
N ILE A 5 8.31 33.14 -6.71
CA ILE A 5 9.72 33.37 -6.37
C ILE A 5 10.56 33.07 -7.61
N ASN A 6 11.24 34.08 -8.16
CA ASN A 6 12.09 33.94 -9.36
C ASN A 6 11.41 33.19 -10.52
N GLY A 7 10.13 33.49 -10.77
CA GLY A 7 9.33 32.86 -11.83
C GLY A 7 8.80 31.46 -11.49
N VAL A 8 9.09 30.93 -10.29
CA VAL A 8 8.50 29.70 -9.77
C VAL A 8 7.23 30.03 -9.00
N ASP A 9 6.10 29.51 -9.47
CA ASP A 9 4.80 29.58 -8.79
C ASP A 9 4.67 28.42 -7.78
N LEU A 10 4.68 28.74 -6.49
CA LEU A 10 4.60 27.73 -5.43
C LEU A 10 3.25 26.99 -5.39
N ASP A 11 2.16 27.64 -5.81
CA ASP A 11 0.85 26.99 -5.86
C ASP A 11 0.83 25.91 -6.96
N ALA A 12 1.45 26.20 -8.11
CA ALA A 12 1.64 25.23 -9.19
C ALA A 12 2.55 24.07 -8.77
N VAL A 13 3.65 24.34 -8.08
CA VAL A 13 4.57 23.31 -7.57
C VAL A 13 3.87 22.39 -6.56
N LEU A 14 3.04 22.94 -5.68
CA LEU A 14 2.24 22.15 -4.75
C LEU A 14 1.27 21.23 -5.51
N LEU A 15 0.60 21.74 -6.54
CA LEU A 15 -0.31 20.96 -7.37
C LEU A 15 0.45 19.85 -8.13
N GLU A 16 1.62 20.14 -8.69
CA GLU A 16 2.51 19.17 -9.32
C GLU A 16 2.90 18.05 -8.35
N ALA A 17 3.27 18.40 -7.10
CA ALA A 17 3.63 17.43 -6.07
C ALA A 17 2.44 16.53 -5.68
N ILE A 18 1.23 17.10 -5.53
CA ILE A 18 0.01 16.34 -5.27
C ILE A 18 -0.29 15.38 -6.43
N ASN A 19 -0.12 15.82 -7.67
CA ASN A 19 -0.35 14.97 -8.84
C ASN A 19 0.69 13.85 -8.94
N ALA A 20 1.97 14.13 -8.67
CA ALA A 20 3.02 13.12 -8.61
C ALA A 20 2.70 12.04 -7.57
N ALA A 21 2.25 12.43 -6.37
CA ALA A 21 1.80 11.50 -5.34
C ALA A 21 0.61 10.63 -5.80
N LYS A 22 -0.40 11.24 -6.46
CA LYS A 22 -1.57 10.51 -6.97
C LYS A 22 -1.21 9.47 -8.02
N ILE A 23 -0.27 9.77 -8.91
CA ILE A 23 0.18 8.83 -9.95
C ILE A 23 0.74 7.55 -9.31
N ILE A 24 1.59 7.71 -8.29
CA ILE A 24 2.17 6.58 -7.55
C ILE A 24 1.08 5.74 -6.86
N ILE A 25 0.10 6.39 -6.22
CA ILE A 25 -1.02 5.67 -5.60
C ILE A 25 -1.81 4.88 -6.65
N GLN A 26 -2.07 5.47 -7.81
CA GLN A 26 -2.83 4.82 -8.88
C GLN A 26 -2.09 3.63 -9.51
N SER A 27 -0.76 3.72 -9.66
CA SER A 27 0.05 2.61 -10.19
C SER A 27 0.12 1.43 -9.23
N ASP A 28 0.17 1.70 -7.92
CA ASP A 28 0.50 0.70 -6.91
C ASP A 28 -0.75 0.14 -6.20
N TRP A 29 -1.87 0.86 -6.25
CA TRP A 29 -3.16 0.38 -5.71
C TRP A 29 -3.58 -1.02 -6.19
N PRO A 30 -3.43 -1.39 -7.49
CA PRO A 30 -3.73 -2.73 -7.95
C PRO A 30 -2.97 -3.83 -7.20
N VAL A 31 -1.72 -3.58 -6.80
CA VAL A 31 -0.89 -4.54 -6.07
C VAL A 31 -1.44 -4.74 -4.66
N ILE A 32 -1.68 -3.65 -3.92
CA ILE A 32 -2.24 -3.71 -2.57
C ILE A 32 -3.61 -4.40 -2.59
N ARG A 33 -4.46 -4.03 -3.56
CA ARG A 33 -5.78 -4.64 -3.75
C ARG A 33 -5.67 -6.15 -3.99
N ALA A 34 -4.76 -6.59 -4.87
CA ALA A 34 -4.59 -8.00 -5.18
C ALA A 34 -4.17 -8.82 -3.94
N GLU A 35 -3.28 -8.29 -3.11
CA GLU A 35 -2.85 -8.94 -1.86
C GLU A 35 -4.01 -9.07 -0.86
N VAL A 36 -4.79 -8.00 -0.67
CA VAL A 36 -5.98 -8.02 0.21
C VAL A 36 -7.03 -9.01 -0.31
N GLU A 37 -7.32 -9.00 -1.61
CA GLU A 37 -8.25 -9.96 -2.21
C GLU A 37 -7.77 -11.41 -2.07
N SER A 38 -6.47 -11.67 -2.29
CA SER A 38 -5.86 -12.99 -2.13
C SER A 38 -5.97 -13.50 -0.70
N LEU A 39 -5.71 -12.63 0.30
CA LEU A 39 -5.89 -12.96 1.71
C LEU A 39 -7.34 -13.30 2.04
N GLY A 40 -8.28 -12.42 1.66
CA GLY A 40 -9.71 -12.63 1.95
C GLY A 40 -10.26 -13.90 1.30
N ARG A 41 -9.89 -14.17 0.04
CA ARG A 41 -10.28 -15.42 -0.65
C ARG A 41 -9.67 -16.66 0.01
N GLY A 42 -8.43 -16.56 0.51
CA GLY A 42 -7.79 -17.62 1.30
C GLY A 42 -8.61 -17.97 2.53
N MET A 43 -8.89 -16.97 3.37
CA MET A 43 -9.67 -17.14 4.60
C MET A 43 -11.08 -17.70 4.34
N ALA A 44 -11.75 -17.25 3.27
CA ALA A 44 -13.06 -17.77 2.89
C ALA A 44 -13.01 -19.26 2.49
N ARG A 45 -11.99 -19.67 1.73
CA ARG A 45 -11.79 -21.08 1.37
C ARG A 45 -11.49 -21.94 2.60
N ASP A 46 -10.66 -21.45 3.51
CA ASP A 46 -10.34 -22.17 4.75
C ASP A 46 -11.60 -22.36 5.61
N MET A 47 -12.45 -21.33 5.71
CA MET A 47 -13.74 -21.42 6.40
C MET A 47 -14.67 -22.45 5.75
N MET A 48 -14.79 -22.45 4.42
CA MET A 48 -15.61 -23.43 3.71
C MET A 48 -15.09 -24.86 3.91
N PHE A 49 -13.77 -25.06 3.86
CA PHE A 49 -13.14 -26.35 4.10
C PHE A 49 -13.43 -26.86 5.52
N LEU A 50 -13.24 -26.02 6.54
CA LEU A 50 -13.51 -26.40 7.92
C LEU A 50 -14.99 -26.73 8.14
N HIS A 51 -15.89 -25.94 7.56
CA HIS A 51 -17.32 -26.18 7.65
C HIS A 51 -17.71 -27.55 7.08
N GLN A 52 -17.21 -27.88 5.88
CA GLN A 52 -17.46 -29.16 5.23
C GLN A 52 -16.92 -30.33 6.07
N GLN A 53 -15.68 -30.22 6.54
CA GLN A 53 -15.04 -31.28 7.32
C GLN A 53 -15.66 -31.50 8.70
N HIS A 54 -16.17 -30.42 9.31
CA HIS A 54 -16.94 -30.52 10.56
C HIS A 54 -18.26 -31.26 10.34
N GLN A 55 -18.99 -30.93 9.26
CA GLN A 55 -20.24 -31.60 8.91
C GLN A 55 -20.04 -33.07 8.58
N ASP A 56 -18.93 -33.41 7.92
CA ASP A 56 -18.57 -34.78 7.56
C ASP A 56 -18.02 -35.57 8.76
N GLY A 57 -17.87 -34.93 9.93
CA GLY A 57 -17.36 -35.54 11.16
C GLY A 57 -15.88 -35.91 11.11
N SER A 58 -15.15 -35.44 10.10
CA SER A 58 -13.74 -35.77 9.86
C SER A 58 -12.80 -34.95 10.75
N LEU A 59 -13.24 -33.78 11.20
CA LEU A 59 -12.55 -32.93 12.16
C LEU A 59 -13.40 -32.71 13.41
N SER A 60 -12.80 -32.92 14.57
CA SER A 60 -13.40 -32.52 15.84
C SER A 60 -13.27 -31.01 16.08
N ASP A 61 -14.03 -30.48 17.03
CA ASP A 61 -13.90 -29.07 17.44
C ASP A 61 -12.47 -28.74 17.92
N HIS A 62 -11.76 -29.72 18.49
CA HIS A 62 -10.36 -29.56 18.89
C HIS A 62 -9.43 -29.39 17.68
N ASP A 63 -9.61 -30.22 16.64
CA ASP A 63 -8.81 -30.17 15.41
C ASP A 63 -9.04 -28.86 14.65
N ILE A 64 -10.27 -28.37 14.64
CA ILE A 64 -10.62 -27.05 14.08
C ILE A 64 -9.92 -25.95 14.86
N GLY A 65 -9.91 -26.03 16.20
CA GLY A 65 -9.18 -25.08 17.05
C GLY A 65 -7.69 -25.01 16.71
N LEU A 66 -7.04 -26.16 16.59
CA LEU A 66 -5.62 -26.26 16.21
C LEU A 66 -5.37 -25.67 14.81
N PHE A 67 -6.22 -26.01 13.84
CA PHE A 67 -6.11 -25.45 12.49
C PHE A 67 -6.24 -23.93 12.48
N LEU A 68 -7.21 -23.37 13.23
CA LEU A 68 -7.41 -21.93 13.31
C LEU A 68 -6.22 -21.22 13.98
N ASP A 69 -5.57 -21.87 14.95
CA ASP A 69 -4.36 -21.32 15.58
C ASP A 69 -3.18 -21.24 14.60
N ASP A 70 -2.98 -22.25 13.75
CA ASP A 70 -2.00 -22.20 12.67
C ASP A 70 -2.36 -21.11 11.63
N GLN A 71 -3.63 -21.00 11.27
CA GLN A 71 -4.09 -19.96 10.33
C GLN A 71 -3.90 -18.54 10.89
N LYS A 72 -3.96 -18.32 12.21
CA LYS A 72 -3.63 -17.01 12.79
C LYS A 72 -2.19 -16.60 12.50
N ILE A 73 -1.25 -17.55 12.52
CA ILE A 73 0.16 -17.28 12.20
C ILE A 73 0.31 -16.92 10.72
N VAL A 74 -0.31 -17.71 9.83
CA VAL A 74 -0.29 -17.46 8.38
C VAL A 74 -0.91 -16.10 8.05
N ALA A 75 -2.08 -15.79 8.61
CA ALA A 75 -2.75 -14.51 8.43
C ALA A 75 -1.88 -13.34 8.91
N ARG A 76 -1.20 -13.48 10.06
CA ARG A 76 -0.28 -12.47 10.57
C ARG A 76 0.91 -12.23 9.64
N LEU A 77 1.48 -13.29 9.06
CA LEU A 77 2.57 -13.17 8.07
C LEU A 77 2.10 -12.42 6.82
N ARG A 78 0.91 -12.74 6.31
CA ARG A 78 0.34 -12.05 5.15
C ARG A 78 0.02 -10.58 5.43
N LEU A 79 -0.54 -10.27 6.60
CA LEU A 79 -0.79 -8.89 7.01
C LEU A 79 0.52 -8.08 7.13
N ARG A 80 1.61 -8.68 7.59
CA ARG A 80 2.93 -8.04 7.57
C ARG A 80 3.42 -7.75 6.17
N SER A 81 3.19 -8.66 5.21
CA SER A 81 3.49 -8.41 3.79
C SER A 81 2.77 -7.15 3.28
N ILE A 82 1.46 -7.04 3.55
CA ILE A 82 0.66 -5.86 3.18
C ILE A 82 1.21 -4.59 3.83
N ALA A 83 1.59 -4.65 5.10
CA ALA A 83 2.18 -3.51 5.80
C ALA A 83 3.50 -3.06 5.15
N ILE A 84 4.37 -3.99 4.76
CA ILE A 84 5.63 -3.69 4.07
C ILE A 84 5.36 -2.99 2.73
N VAL A 85 4.45 -3.53 1.92
CA VAL A 85 4.07 -2.91 0.64
C VAL A 85 3.49 -1.50 0.85
N THR A 86 2.69 -1.31 1.90
CA THR A 86 2.13 -0.01 2.24
C THR A 86 3.21 1.00 2.64
N LEU A 87 4.24 0.57 3.38
CA LEU A 87 5.38 1.41 3.74
C LEU A 87 6.22 1.78 2.52
N GLN A 88 6.47 0.84 1.62
CA GLN A 88 7.16 1.09 0.35
C GLN A 88 6.41 2.11 -0.51
N LEU A 89 5.07 2.02 -0.55
CA LEU A 89 4.23 3.00 -1.23
C LEU A 89 4.35 4.38 -0.60
N ALA A 90 4.32 4.47 0.73
CA ALA A 90 4.49 5.75 1.44
C ALA A 90 5.84 6.39 1.12
N GLU A 91 6.92 5.60 1.09
CA GLU A 91 8.26 6.06 0.71
C GLU A 91 8.28 6.56 -0.75
N ALA A 92 7.69 5.82 -1.69
CA ALA A 92 7.61 6.22 -3.09
C ALA A 92 6.87 7.55 -3.28
N ILE A 93 5.77 7.76 -2.56
CA ILE A 93 5.00 9.02 -2.57
C ILE A 93 5.88 10.18 -2.07
N LEU A 94 6.55 10.01 -0.93
CA LEU A 94 7.42 11.05 -0.36
C LEU A 94 8.58 11.39 -1.30
N ASN A 95 9.17 10.38 -1.95
CA ASN A 95 10.25 10.58 -2.91
C ASN A 95 9.76 11.34 -4.15
N ALA A 96 8.59 11.00 -4.69
CA ALA A 96 8.00 11.69 -5.84
C ALA A 96 7.70 13.16 -5.52
N MET A 97 7.11 13.45 -4.36
CA MET A 97 6.87 14.83 -3.91
C MET A 97 8.18 15.60 -3.74
N THR A 98 9.16 14.98 -3.07
CA THR A 98 10.46 15.60 -2.81
C THR A 98 11.21 15.92 -4.10
N ALA A 99 11.09 15.08 -5.14
CA ALA A 99 11.68 15.35 -6.45
C ALA A 99 11.10 16.62 -7.10
N VAL A 100 9.77 16.81 -7.03
CA VAL A 100 9.10 18.02 -7.53
C VAL A 100 9.60 19.26 -6.79
N PHE A 101 9.60 19.23 -5.45
CA PHE A 101 10.08 20.36 -4.65
C PHE A 101 11.55 20.65 -4.87
N ARG A 102 12.41 19.62 -4.95
CA ARG A 102 13.83 19.78 -5.25
C ARG A 102 14.05 20.49 -6.58
N SER A 103 13.35 20.06 -7.63
CA SER A 103 13.41 20.71 -8.94
C SER A 103 12.93 22.17 -8.88
N ALA A 104 11.83 22.45 -8.17
CA ALA A 104 11.33 23.80 -7.97
C ALA A 104 12.31 24.71 -7.23
N ILE A 105 12.96 24.19 -6.17
CA ILE A 105 13.98 24.93 -5.40
C ILE A 105 15.18 25.26 -6.30
N TYR A 106 15.70 24.30 -7.06
CA TYR A 106 16.82 24.57 -7.97
C TYR A 106 16.48 25.62 -9.03
N ARG A 107 15.27 25.55 -9.62
CA ARG A 107 14.76 26.57 -10.53
C ARG A 107 14.67 27.94 -9.86
N ALA A 108 14.12 28.01 -8.65
CA ALA A 108 13.98 29.25 -7.89
C ALA A 108 15.34 29.87 -7.51
N LEU A 109 16.35 29.05 -7.23
CA LEU A 109 17.70 29.50 -6.90
C LEU A 109 18.57 29.81 -8.14
N GLY A 110 18.07 29.56 -9.36
CA GLY A 110 18.83 29.78 -10.60
C GLY A 110 19.97 28.78 -10.81
N CYS A 111 19.95 27.64 -10.11
CA CYS A 111 20.94 26.58 -10.27
C CYS A 111 20.51 25.62 -11.38
N ALA A 112 21.44 25.21 -12.24
CA ALA A 112 21.18 24.15 -13.22
C ALA A 112 20.86 22.84 -12.46
N VAL A 113 19.70 22.26 -12.75
CA VAL A 113 19.26 20.97 -12.18
C VAL A 113 20.23 19.88 -12.67
N GLN A 114 20.86 19.14 -11.75
CA GLN A 114 21.52 17.86 -12.03
C GLN A 114 20.58 16.71 -11.65
#